data_AF-A0A1V6KBN2-F1
#
_entry.id   AF-A0A1V6KBN2-F1
#
_cell.length_a   1.000
_cell.length_b   1.000
_cell.length_c   1.000
_cell.angle_alpha   90.00
_cell.angle_beta   90.00
_cell.angle_gamma   90.00
#
_symmetry.space_group_name_H-M   'P 1'
#
loop_
_entity.id
_entity.type
_entity.pdbx_description
1 polymer ?
#
loop_
_entity_poly.entity_id
_entity_poly.type
_entity_poly.pdbx_seq_one_letter_code
_entity_poly.pdbx_strand_id
1 'polypeptide(L)'
;MNIALIKQYHENMPRRQARQLALSCLERFGLGPIADRRNPALNTEERFCVMLLRAAMVKDAMILIDQPFQIVPHLKDGRFIMNALKIIDDLYLSCQIYDYRWMKEKYGEL
;
A
#
# COMPACT_ATOMS: atom_id res chain seq x y z
N MET A 1 -15.37 0.29 1.72
CA MET A 1 -13.90 0.17 1.64
C MET A 1 -13.36 0.86 0.40
N ASN A 2 -12.45 1.81 0.61
CA ASN A 2 -11.94 2.70 -0.44
C ASN A 2 -11.00 1.99 -1.45
N ILE A 3 -10.30 0.93 -1.03
CA ILE A 3 -9.43 0.11 -1.90
C ILE A 3 -10.22 -0.56 -3.04
N ALA A 4 -11.36 -1.16 -2.71
CA ALA A 4 -12.22 -1.89 -3.65
C ALA A 4 -12.79 -1.02 -4.79
N LEU A 5 -12.77 0.31 -4.65
CA LEU A 5 -13.29 1.21 -5.68
C LEU A 5 -12.44 1.17 -6.95
N ILE A 6 -11.13 0.94 -6.84
CA ILE A 6 -10.24 0.87 -8.00
C ILE A 6 -10.71 -0.22 -8.97
N LYS A 7 -10.88 -1.46 -8.49
CA LYS A 7 -11.37 -2.58 -9.31
C LYS A 7 -12.80 -2.38 -9.82
N GLN A 8 -13.68 -1.79 -9.01
CA GLN A 8 -15.06 -1.50 -9.43
C GLN A 8 -15.11 -0.53 -10.61
N TYR A 9 -14.31 0.54 -10.60
CA TYR A 9 -14.38 1.57 -11.63
C TYR A 9 -13.45 1.34 -12.82
N HIS A 10 -12.27 0.75 -12.60
CA HIS A 10 -11.31 0.50 -13.68
C HIS A 10 -11.60 -0.79 -14.46
N GLU A 11 -12.21 -1.78 -13.81
CA GLU A 11 -12.41 -3.12 -14.39
C GLU A 11 -13.88 -3.57 -14.36
N ASN A 12 -14.81 -2.70 -13.95
CA ASN A 12 -16.23 -3.03 -13.78
C ASN A 12 -16.47 -4.26 -12.89
N MET A 13 -15.55 -4.54 -11.96
CA MET A 13 -15.65 -5.71 -11.08
C MET A 13 -16.88 -5.58 -10.16
N PRO A 14 -17.71 -6.63 -10.01
CA PRO A 14 -18.85 -6.60 -9.12
C PRO A 14 -18.46 -6.19 -7.69
N ARG A 15 -19.24 -5.29 -7.09
CA ARG A 15 -18.96 -4.69 -5.78
C ARG A 15 -18.59 -5.71 -4.69
N ARG A 16 -19.29 -6.85 -4.63
CA ARG A 16 -19.01 -7.92 -3.66
C ARG A 16 -17.63 -8.54 -3.88
N GLN A 17 -17.28 -8.84 -5.14
CA GLN A 17 -16.00 -9.44 -5.50
C GLN A 17 -14.85 -8.46 -5.24
N ALA A 18 -14.99 -7.19 -5.66
CA ALA A 18 -13.99 -6.16 -5.41
C ALA A 18 -13.77 -5.91 -3.91
N ARG A 19 -14.86 -5.93 -3.11
CA ARG A 19 -14.75 -5.84 -1.64
C ARG A 19 -14.03 -7.04 -1.06
N GLN A 20 -14.33 -8.25 -1.51
CA GLN A 20 -13.68 -9.47 -1.02
C GLN A 20 -12.18 -9.50 -1.34
N LEU A 21 -11.81 -9.14 -2.57
CA LEU A 21 -10.40 -9.00 -2.98
C LEU A 21 -9.66 -7.96 -2.12
N ALA A 22 -10.24 -6.78 -1.94
CA ALA A 22 -9.61 -5.76 -1.12
C ALA A 22 -9.46 -6.18 0.35
N LEU A 23 -10.42 -6.96 0.88
CA LEU A 23 -10.36 -7.48 2.25
C LEU A 23 -9.26 -8.54 2.39
N SER A 24 -9.17 -9.50 1.46
CA SER A 24 -8.11 -10.52 1.51
C SER A 24 -6.72 -9.88 1.39
N CYS A 25 -6.57 -8.82 0.60
CA CYS A 25 -5.34 -8.06 0.54
C CYS A 25 -5.02 -7.32 1.85
N LEU A 26 -6.00 -6.75 2.54
CA LEU A 26 -5.80 -6.16 3.87
C LEU A 26 -5.42 -7.22 4.92
N GLU A 27 -6.01 -8.41 4.85
CA GLU A 27 -5.70 -9.53 5.74
C GLU A 27 -4.24 -9.99 5.61
N ARG A 28 -3.62 -9.89 4.43
CA ARG A 28 -2.17 -10.15 4.25
C ARG A 28 -1.29 -9.25 5.13
N PHE A 29 -1.78 -8.07 5.47
CA PHE A 29 -1.12 -7.13 6.40
C PHE A 29 -1.56 -7.29 7.86
N GLY A 30 -2.50 -8.21 8.16
CA GLY A 30 -3.16 -8.27 9.47
C GLY A 30 -4.12 -7.09 9.72
N LEU A 31 -4.50 -6.35 8.67
CA LEU A 31 -5.30 -5.12 8.75
C LEU A 31 -6.79 -5.35 8.41
N GLY A 32 -7.26 -6.59 8.40
CA GLY A 32 -8.68 -6.91 8.23
C GLY A 32 -9.63 -6.13 9.16
N PRO A 33 -9.34 -5.98 10.48
CA PRO A 33 -10.21 -5.26 11.41
C PRO A 33 -10.40 -3.77 11.11
N ILE A 34 -9.56 -3.16 10.26
CA ILE A 34 -9.66 -1.74 9.91
C ILE A 34 -10.39 -1.48 8.59
N ALA A 35 -10.90 -2.50 7.90
CA ALA A 35 -11.41 -2.41 6.54
C ALA A 35 -12.53 -1.37 6.31
N ASP A 36 -13.33 -1.09 7.34
CA ASP A 36 -14.42 -0.10 7.30
C ASP A 36 -14.11 1.20 8.06
N ARG A 37 -12.88 1.36 8.60
CA ARG A 37 -12.45 2.63 9.20
C ARG A 37 -12.27 3.70 8.12
N ARG A 38 -12.53 4.96 8.49
CA ARG A 38 -12.27 6.13 7.62
C ARG A 38 -10.79 6.51 7.72
N ASN A 39 -10.23 7.09 6.65
CA ASN A 39 -8.81 7.52 6.60
C ASN A 39 -8.34 8.33 7.84
N PRO A 40 -9.10 9.27 8.41
CA PRO A 40 -8.66 10.01 9.61
C PRO A 40 -8.50 9.13 10.86
N ALA A 41 -9.13 7.96 10.90
CA ALA A 41 -9.02 7.00 12.01
C ALA A 41 -7.87 6.00 11.82
N LEU A 42 -7.10 6.12 10.73
CA LEU A 42 -5.93 5.28 10.47
C LEU A 42 -4.67 5.97 10.98
N ASN A 43 -3.79 5.19 11.61
CA ASN A 43 -2.42 5.63 11.88
C ASN A 43 -1.61 5.72 10.56
N THR A 44 -0.37 6.19 10.63
CA THR A 44 0.46 6.44 9.45
C THR A 44 0.85 5.15 8.71
N GLU A 45 1.14 4.06 9.43
CA GLU A 45 1.43 2.74 8.83
C GLU A 45 0.21 2.11 8.17
N GLU A 46 -0.94 2.10 8.85
CA GLU A 46 -2.22 1.64 8.31
C GLU A 46 -2.57 2.41 7.03
N ARG A 47 -2.39 3.74 7.06
CA ARG A 47 -2.60 4.60 5.90
C ARG A 47 -1.64 4.28 4.76
N PHE A 48 -0.36 4.05 5.05
CA PHE A 48 0.63 3.64 4.06
C PHE A 48 0.21 2.34 3.38
N CYS A 49 -0.15 1.30 4.14
CA CYS A 49 -0.61 0.02 3.58
C CYS A 49 -1.87 0.16 2.74
N VAL A 50 -2.85 0.98 3.18
CA VAL A 50 -4.06 1.27 2.40
C VAL A 50 -3.74 2.00 1.09
N MET A 51 -2.84 2.98 1.10
CA MET A 51 -2.39 3.69 -0.11
C MET A 51 -1.65 2.74 -1.06
N LEU A 52 -0.77 1.91 -0.54
CA LEU A 52 -0.02 0.92 -1.31
C LEU A 52 -0.97 -0.08 -1.98
N LEU A 53 -1.94 -0.62 -1.23
CA LEU A 53 -2.96 -1.51 -1.80
C LEU A 53 -3.79 -0.82 -2.88
N ARG A 54 -4.17 0.45 -2.70
CA ARG A 54 -4.88 1.20 -3.75
C ARG A 54 -4.07 1.29 -5.03
N ALA A 55 -2.77 1.56 -4.93
CA ALA A 55 -1.87 1.61 -6.09
C ALA A 55 -1.77 0.24 -6.78
N ALA A 56 -1.61 -0.83 -5.99
CA ALA A 56 -1.52 -2.21 -6.49
C ALA A 56 -2.84 -2.75 -7.08
N MET A 57 -3.99 -2.15 -6.74
CA MET A 57 -5.27 -2.58 -7.33
C MET A 57 -5.44 -2.15 -8.79
N VAL A 58 -4.58 -1.30 -9.35
CA VAL A 58 -4.60 -0.97 -10.78
C VAL A 58 -4.13 -2.20 -11.56
N LYS A 59 -4.81 -2.52 -12.67
CA LYS A 59 -4.37 -3.60 -13.56
C LYS A 59 -2.95 -3.31 -14.07
N ASP A 60 -2.07 -4.31 -14.02
CA ASP A 60 -0.68 -4.21 -14.47
C ASP A 60 0.07 -3.04 -13.81
N ALA A 61 -0.19 -2.81 -12.51
CA ALA A 61 0.32 -1.66 -11.77
C ALA A 61 1.85 -1.56 -11.82
N MET A 62 2.35 -0.37 -12.16
CA MET A 62 3.72 0.07 -11.89
C MET A 62 3.65 1.09 -10.76
N ILE A 63 4.20 0.75 -9.59
CA ILE A 63 4.11 1.57 -8.40
C ILE A 63 5.30 2.53 -8.33
N LEU A 64 5.02 3.81 -8.10
CA LEU A 64 6.02 4.79 -7.72
C LEU A 64 5.69 5.30 -6.32
N ILE A 65 6.65 5.22 -5.42
CA ILE A 65 6.54 5.75 -4.07
C ILE A 65 7.50 6.94 -3.95
N ASP A 66 6.94 8.14 -3.85
CA ASP A 66 7.70 9.37 -3.63
C ASP A 66 7.76 9.66 -2.12
N GLN A 67 8.99 9.77 -1.61
CA GLN A 67 9.33 10.17 -0.24
C GLN A 67 8.49 9.46 0.84
N PRO A 68 8.57 8.11 0.94
CA PRO A 68 7.72 7.34 1.85
C PRO A 68 7.85 7.76 3.31
N PHE A 69 9.01 8.27 3.73
CA PHE A 69 9.20 8.79 5.08
C PHE A 69 8.40 10.07 5.36
N GLN A 70 7.83 10.77 4.38
CA GLN A 70 6.84 11.81 4.68
C GLN A 70 5.48 11.23 5.11
N ILE A 71 5.14 10.04 4.63
CA ILE A 71 3.89 9.35 4.97
C ILE A 71 4.01 8.69 6.35
N VAL A 72 5.17 8.10 6.64
CA VAL A 72 5.50 7.37 7.87
C VAL A 72 6.79 7.92 8.52
N PRO A 73 6.75 9.15 9.07
CA PRO A 73 7.95 9.91 9.46
C PRO A 73 8.71 9.37 10.66
N HIS A 74 8.04 8.62 11.53
CA HIS A 74 8.64 8.04 12.73
C HIS A 74 9.47 6.78 12.46
N LEU A 75 9.45 6.24 11.23
CA LEU A 75 10.26 5.09 10.87
C LEU A 75 11.76 5.43 10.91
N LYS A 76 12.51 4.57 11.58
CA LYS A 76 13.97 4.65 11.69
C LYS A 76 14.68 4.20 10.42
N ASP A 77 14.09 3.24 9.72
CA ASP A 77 14.64 2.62 8.51
C ASP A 77 13.53 2.14 7.56
N GLY A 78 13.93 1.66 6.39
CA GLY A 78 13.04 1.22 5.31
C GLY A 78 12.44 -0.17 5.49
N ARG A 79 12.72 -0.91 6.57
CA ARG A 79 12.28 -2.31 6.71
C ARG A 79 10.77 -2.46 6.64
N PHE A 80 10.01 -1.55 7.26
CA PHE A 80 8.56 -1.56 7.17
C PHE A 80 8.07 -1.42 5.73
N ILE A 81 8.64 -0.46 4.97
CA ILE A 81 8.29 -0.21 3.56
C ILE A 81 8.59 -1.43 2.71
N MET A 82 9.79 -2.01 2.86
CA MET A 82 10.23 -3.18 2.11
C MET A 82 9.40 -4.43 2.44
N ASN A 83 9.10 -4.65 3.72
CA ASN A 83 8.21 -5.73 4.13
C ASN A 83 6.81 -5.53 3.55
N ALA A 84 6.29 -4.30 3.56
CA ALA A 84 4.97 -4.03 3.02
C ALA A 84 4.90 -4.29 1.51
N LEU A 85 5.94 -3.92 0.76
CA LEU A 85 6.07 -4.25 -0.66
C LEU A 85 6.16 -5.76 -0.88
N LYS A 86 6.98 -6.46 -0.07
CA LYS A 86 7.13 -7.91 -0.17
C LYS A 86 5.83 -8.66 0.11
N ILE A 87 5.00 -8.14 1.02
CA ILE A 87 3.70 -8.73 1.35
C ILE A 87 2.76 -8.73 0.14
N ILE A 88 2.94 -7.88 -0.87
CA ILE A 88 2.05 -7.75 -2.04
C ILE A 88 2.79 -7.81 -3.39
N ASP A 89 3.93 -8.48 -3.43
CA ASP A 89 4.82 -8.51 -4.60
C ASP A 89 4.18 -9.14 -5.86
N ASP A 90 3.14 -9.95 -5.69
CA ASP A 90 2.30 -10.55 -6.74
C ASP A 90 1.25 -9.59 -7.32
N LEU A 91 1.01 -8.43 -6.70
CA LEU A 91 -0.07 -7.51 -7.10
C LEU A 91 0.38 -6.41 -8.07
N TYR A 92 1.66 -6.27 -8.36
CA TYR A 92 2.20 -5.22 -9.23
C TYR A 92 3.37 -5.73 -10.08
N LEU A 93 3.65 -5.07 -11.20
CA LEU A 93 4.72 -5.46 -12.13
C LEU A 93 6.09 -4.93 -11.71
N SER A 94 6.13 -3.72 -11.19
CA SER A 94 7.36 -3.11 -10.66
C SER A 94 7.04 -2.05 -9.61
N CYS A 95 8.00 -1.77 -8.74
CA CYS A 95 7.93 -0.69 -7.79
C CYS A 95 9.24 0.10 -7.79
N GLN A 96 9.15 1.43 -7.84
CA GLN A 96 10.28 2.34 -7.70
C GLN A 96 10.04 3.25 -6.50
N ILE A 97 11.10 3.48 -5.71
CA ILE A 97 11.07 4.40 -4.58
C ILE A 97 11.99 5.57 -4.91
N TYR A 98 11.45 6.77 -4.86
CA TYR A 98 12.18 8.02 -5.03
C TYR A 98 12.22 8.75 -3.70
N ASP A 99 13.41 9.17 -3.29
CA ASP A 99 13.59 9.99 -2.09
C ASP A 99 14.84 10.87 -2.24
N TYR A 100 15.02 11.81 -1.33
CA TYR A 100 16.20 12.65 -1.26
C TYR A 100 17.45 11.83 -0.92
N ARG A 101 18.60 12.28 -1.44
CA ARG A 101 19.89 11.64 -1.20
C ARG A 101 20.24 11.50 0.29
N TRP A 102 19.80 12.44 1.14
CA TRP A 102 20.04 12.37 2.59
C TRP A 102 19.29 11.22 3.28
N MET A 103 18.28 10.62 2.64
CA MET A 103 17.53 9.48 3.20
C MET A 103 18.23 8.15 2.93
N LYS A 104 19.34 8.14 2.16
CA LYS A 104 20.04 6.93 1.74
C LYS A 104 20.33 5.98 2.91
N GLU A 105 20.79 6.51 4.04
CA GLU A 105 21.11 5.69 5.22
C GLU A 105 19.90 4.93 5.79
N LYS A 106 18.69 5.49 5.69
CA LYS A 106 17.47 4.82 6.17
C LYS A 106 17.12 3.59 5.35
N TYR A 107 17.53 3.55 4.08
CA TYR A 107 17.26 2.40 3.22
C TYR A 107 18.25 1.26 3.41
N GLY A 108 19.40 1.51 4.05
CA GLY A 108 20.47 0.52 4.21
C GLY A 108 21.17 0.21 2.88
N GLU A 109 21.78 -0.97 2.81
CA GLU A 109 22.32 -1.52 1.56
C GLU A 109 21.16 -2.14 0.76
N LEU A 110 20.51 -1.32 -0.07
CA LEU A 110 19.63 -1.79 -1.14
C LEU A 110 20.45 -2.16 -2.38
#